data_AF-A0A968LSJ6-F1
#
_entry.id   AF-A0A968LSJ6-F1
#
_cell.length_a   1.000
_cell.length_b   1.000
_cell.length_c   1.000
_cell.angle_alpha   90.00
_cell.angle_beta   90.00
_cell.angle_gamma   90.00
#
_symmetry.space_group_name_H-M   'P 1'
#
loop_
_entity.id
_entity.type
_entity.pdbx_description
1 polymer ?
#
loop_
_entity_poly.entity_id
_entity_poly.type
_entity_poly.pdbx_seq_one_letter_code
_entity_poly.pdbx_strand_id
1 'polypeptide(L)'
;MPRKRSTNPRKLPQQDRSRMTVEAILEATTHILTEEGYDKANTNRIAERAGISIGSLYQYFPNKESLMAALMEQHSNEIAELVESKLTNLFDAPLEIAIPELVKAVIAAHAINPRLHQVLNEEIPRSERLQQMQKAEKRITEMLRVYLTRWSDSSHERLRQRIHPQNIEMTIFILSRTVESLCHSAVIEHPDFVNNPQFEQEVAKLLLLYLIGAG
;
A
#
# COMPACT_ATOMS: atom_id res chain seq x y z
N MET A 1 -51.88 -23.76 -16.71
CA MET A 1 -51.24 -22.66 -15.96
C MET A 1 -49.83 -22.41 -16.50
N PRO A 2 -49.42 -21.18 -16.82
CA PRO A 2 -48.01 -20.88 -17.05
C PRO A 2 -47.38 -20.23 -15.80
N ARG A 3 -46.24 -20.78 -15.35
CA ARG A 3 -45.35 -20.18 -14.33
C ARG A 3 -44.72 -18.90 -14.88
N LYS A 4 -44.97 -17.75 -14.24
CA LYS A 4 -44.31 -16.48 -14.58
C LYS A 4 -42.90 -16.47 -14.00
N ARG A 5 -41.90 -16.30 -14.86
CA ARG A 5 -40.47 -16.21 -14.53
C ARG A 5 -40.20 -14.96 -13.66
N SER A 6 -39.41 -15.11 -12.61
CA SER A 6 -38.95 -13.99 -11.77
C SER A 6 -37.94 -13.14 -12.54
N THR A 7 -38.24 -11.85 -12.71
CA THR A 7 -37.42 -10.86 -13.44
C THR A 7 -36.78 -9.81 -12.52
N ASN A 8 -36.74 -10.02 -11.20
CA ASN A 8 -36.12 -9.05 -10.31
C ASN A 8 -34.65 -9.41 -9.99
N PRO A 9 -33.71 -8.48 -10.21
CA PRO A 9 -32.35 -8.63 -9.71
C PRO A 9 -32.38 -8.72 -8.18
N ARG A 10 -31.67 -9.70 -7.60
CA ARG A 10 -31.72 -10.05 -6.17
C ARG A 10 -30.70 -9.30 -5.28
N LYS A 11 -29.88 -8.43 -5.89
CA LYS A 11 -29.04 -7.41 -5.25
C LYS A 11 -29.11 -6.17 -6.17
N LEU A 12 -29.82 -5.13 -5.73
CA LEU A 12 -30.30 -4.00 -6.54
C LEU A 12 -29.35 -2.76 -6.51
N PRO A 13 -29.46 -1.81 -7.47
CA PRO A 13 -28.64 -0.61 -7.73
C PRO A 13 -28.28 0.32 -6.56
N GLN A 14 -28.83 0.11 -5.36
CA GLN A 14 -28.49 0.90 -4.17
C GLN A 14 -27.05 0.64 -3.71
N GLN A 15 -26.58 -0.61 -3.77
CA GLN A 15 -25.19 -0.93 -3.42
C GLN A 15 -24.21 -0.29 -4.39
N ASP A 16 -24.51 -0.31 -5.70
CA ASP A 16 -23.69 0.33 -6.73
C ASP A 16 -23.68 1.84 -6.56
N ARG A 17 -24.85 2.47 -6.33
CA ARG A 17 -24.94 3.92 -6.08
C ARG A 17 -24.19 4.34 -4.83
N SER A 18 -24.27 3.57 -3.74
CA SER A 18 -23.50 3.86 -2.53
C SER A 18 -21.99 3.72 -2.75
N ARG A 19 -21.54 2.70 -3.50
CA ARG A 19 -20.12 2.56 -3.88
C ARG A 19 -19.62 3.73 -4.72
N MET A 20 -20.36 4.09 -5.77
CA MET A 20 -20.04 5.26 -6.61
C MET A 20 -20.00 6.57 -5.79
N THR A 21 -20.89 6.70 -4.81
CA THR A 21 -20.90 7.89 -3.93
C THR A 21 -19.65 7.91 -3.04
N VAL A 22 -19.27 6.78 -2.46
CA VAL A 22 -18.04 6.66 -1.64
C VAL A 22 -16.81 6.95 -2.49
N GLU A 23 -16.71 6.37 -3.68
CA GLU A 23 -15.63 6.63 -4.64
C GLU A 23 -15.53 8.13 -4.98
N ALA A 24 -16.65 8.79 -5.30
CA ALA A 24 -16.67 10.22 -5.58
C ALA A 24 -16.21 11.07 -4.38
N ILE A 25 -16.59 10.68 -3.15
CA ILE A 25 -16.13 11.36 -1.92
C ILE A 25 -14.61 11.19 -1.76
N LEU A 26 -14.08 9.97 -1.94
CA LEU A 26 -12.66 9.68 -1.78
C LEU A 26 -11.80 10.32 -2.88
N GLU A 27 -12.30 10.39 -4.11
CA GLU A 27 -11.67 11.12 -5.21
C GLU A 27 -11.63 12.63 -4.95
N ALA A 28 -12.76 13.21 -4.52
CA ALA A 28 -12.81 14.62 -4.13
C ALA A 28 -11.85 14.94 -2.98
N THR A 29 -11.76 14.03 -2.00
CA THR A 29 -10.83 14.15 -0.88
C THR A 29 -9.38 14.10 -1.35
N THR A 30 -9.05 13.12 -2.20
CA THR A 30 -7.71 12.97 -2.81
C THR A 30 -7.28 14.24 -3.52
N HIS A 31 -8.16 14.83 -4.33
CA HIS A 31 -7.84 16.06 -5.03
C HIS A 31 -7.59 17.22 -4.07
N ILE A 32 -8.42 17.41 -3.04
CA ILE A 32 -8.21 18.52 -2.09
C ILE A 32 -6.89 18.32 -1.32
N LEU A 33 -6.60 17.09 -0.89
CA LEU A 33 -5.35 16.78 -0.19
C LEU A 33 -4.13 17.04 -1.08
N THR A 34 -4.16 16.60 -2.33
CA THR A 34 -3.02 16.72 -3.24
C THR A 34 -2.73 18.17 -3.63
N GLU A 35 -3.78 18.96 -3.89
CA GLU A 35 -3.65 20.37 -4.30
C GLU A 35 -3.42 21.34 -3.13
N GLU A 36 -4.04 21.10 -1.97
CA GLU A 36 -4.15 22.10 -0.90
C GLU A 36 -3.65 21.63 0.47
N GLY A 37 -3.36 20.34 0.61
CA GLY A 37 -2.88 19.74 1.85
C GLY A 37 -3.97 19.41 2.87
N TYR A 38 -3.55 18.76 3.96
CA TYR A 38 -4.43 18.23 5.01
C TYR A 38 -5.17 19.34 5.77
N ASP A 39 -4.50 20.46 6.07
CA ASP A 39 -5.08 21.55 6.86
C ASP A 39 -6.27 22.23 6.17
N LYS A 40 -6.24 22.27 4.83
CA LYS A 40 -7.30 22.89 4.02
C LYS A 40 -8.45 21.93 3.70
N ALA A 41 -8.26 20.63 3.92
CA ALA A 41 -9.30 19.63 3.75
C ALA A 41 -10.37 19.75 4.84
N ASN A 42 -11.61 20.07 4.44
CA ASN A 42 -12.78 20.07 5.31
C ASN A 42 -14.00 19.46 4.59
N THR A 43 -14.93 18.92 5.39
CA THR A 43 -16.06 18.12 4.89
C THR A 43 -17.02 18.90 3.99
N ASN A 44 -17.20 20.21 4.20
CA ASN A 44 -18.04 21.02 3.32
C ASN A 44 -17.48 21.11 1.90
N ARG A 45 -16.18 21.40 1.77
CA ARG A 45 -15.51 21.50 0.47
C ARG A 45 -15.44 20.15 -0.23
N ILE A 46 -15.23 19.08 0.53
CA ILE A 46 -15.24 17.72 -0.01
C ILE A 46 -16.64 17.36 -0.55
N ALA A 47 -17.71 17.66 0.19
CA ALA A 47 -19.08 17.43 -0.25
C ALA A 47 -19.41 18.21 -1.53
N GLU A 48 -19.06 19.50 -1.56
CA GLU A 48 -19.20 20.37 -2.73
C GLU A 48 -18.49 19.79 -3.95
N ARG A 49 -17.21 19.42 -3.79
CA ARG A 49 -16.41 18.84 -4.87
C ARG A 49 -16.92 17.48 -5.34
N ALA A 50 -17.40 16.63 -4.42
CA ALA A 50 -18.00 15.33 -4.75
C ALA A 50 -19.39 15.46 -5.38
N GLY A 51 -19.96 16.67 -5.47
CA GLY A 51 -21.28 16.91 -6.03
C GLY A 51 -22.42 16.36 -5.15
N ILE A 52 -22.22 16.27 -3.84
CA ILE A 52 -23.20 15.74 -2.88
C ILE A 52 -23.54 16.77 -1.79
N SER A 53 -24.67 16.54 -1.10
CA SER A 53 -24.99 17.35 0.08
C SER A 53 -24.07 17.00 1.26
N ILE A 54 -23.79 17.97 2.11
CA ILE A 54 -23.05 17.74 3.36
C ILE A 54 -23.75 16.69 4.26
N GLY A 55 -25.08 16.67 4.26
CA GLY A 55 -25.86 15.65 4.97
C GLY A 55 -25.64 14.25 4.42
N SER A 56 -25.52 14.09 3.10
CA SER A 56 -25.16 12.82 2.47
C SER A 56 -23.74 12.40 2.83
N LEU A 57 -22.77 13.32 2.86
CA LEU A 57 -21.40 12.99 3.29
C LEU A 57 -21.40 12.41 4.70
N TYR A 58 -22.09 13.06 5.65
CA TYR A 58 -22.16 12.59 7.03
C TYR A 58 -22.89 11.24 7.22
N GLN A 59 -23.69 10.81 6.25
CA GLN A 59 -24.27 9.45 6.27
C GLN A 59 -23.21 8.36 6.01
N TYR A 60 -22.14 8.69 5.29
CA TYR A 60 -21.03 7.77 5.00
C TYR A 60 -19.85 7.96 5.97
N PHE A 61 -19.51 9.22 6.27
CA PHE A 61 -18.35 9.59 7.06
C PHE A 61 -18.76 10.59 8.15
N PRO A 62 -18.95 10.14 9.40
CA PRO A 62 -19.47 10.99 10.48
C PRO A 62 -18.55 12.17 10.83
N ASN A 63 -17.26 12.10 10.48
CA ASN A 63 -16.27 13.16 10.73
C ASN A 63 -15.11 13.10 9.71
N LYS A 64 -14.24 14.13 9.72
CA LYS A 64 -13.07 14.22 8.83
C LYS A 64 -12.15 13.02 9.02
N GLU A 65 -11.95 12.59 10.25
CA GLU A 65 -11.03 11.51 10.62
C GLU A 65 -11.48 10.17 10.02
N SER A 66 -12.78 9.87 10.04
CA SER A 66 -13.35 8.66 9.42
C SER A 66 -13.17 8.63 7.91
N LEU A 67 -13.24 9.80 7.26
CA LEU A 67 -12.99 9.95 5.83
C LEU A 67 -11.50 9.79 5.51
N MET A 68 -10.62 10.41 6.30
CA MET A 68 -9.16 10.24 6.16
C MET A 68 -8.76 8.77 6.36
N ALA A 69 -9.31 8.11 7.37
CA ALA A 69 -9.04 6.70 7.64
C ALA A 69 -9.45 5.80 6.46
N ALA A 70 -10.61 6.06 5.86
CA ALA A 70 -11.06 5.32 4.67
C ALA A 70 -10.17 5.58 3.46
N LEU A 71 -9.73 6.82 3.25
CA LEU A 71 -8.81 7.15 2.16
C LEU A 71 -7.44 6.50 2.34
N MET A 72 -6.89 6.51 3.56
CA MET A 72 -5.64 5.82 3.89
C MET A 72 -5.75 4.32 3.68
N GLU A 73 -6.88 3.72 4.08
CA GLU A 73 -7.13 2.29 3.88
C GLU A 73 -7.20 1.96 2.39
N GLN A 74 -7.89 2.77 1.59
CA GLN A 74 -7.92 2.60 0.13
C GLN A 74 -6.51 2.70 -0.47
N HIS A 75 -5.77 3.77 -0.17
CA HIS A 75 -4.42 3.97 -0.70
C HIS A 75 -3.45 2.87 -0.27
N SER A 76 -3.53 2.43 0.99
CA SER A 76 -2.71 1.33 1.49
C SER A 76 -3.02 -0.01 0.83
N ASN A 77 -4.31 -0.26 0.54
CA ASN A 77 -4.73 -1.46 -0.17
C ASN A 77 -4.27 -1.43 -1.62
N GLU A 78 -4.36 -0.29 -2.31
CA GLU A 78 -3.83 -0.12 -3.68
C GLU A 78 -2.32 -0.45 -3.74
N ILE A 79 -1.54 0.07 -2.79
CA ILE A 79 -0.11 -0.22 -2.66
C ILE A 79 0.12 -1.72 -2.44
N ALA A 80 -0.56 -2.31 -1.46
CA ALA A 80 -0.37 -3.72 -1.10
C ALA A 80 -0.79 -4.67 -2.22
N GLU A 81 -1.90 -4.39 -2.91
CA GLU A 81 -2.39 -5.18 -4.04
C GLU A 81 -1.44 -5.13 -5.24
N LEU A 82 -0.83 -3.96 -5.50
CA LEU A 82 0.18 -3.87 -6.56
C LEU A 82 1.39 -4.74 -6.22
N VAL A 83 1.91 -4.65 -4.99
CA VAL A 83 3.03 -5.48 -4.53
C VAL A 83 2.68 -6.97 -4.61
N GLU A 84 1.51 -7.38 -4.10
CA GLU A 84 1.02 -8.76 -4.19
C GLU A 84 0.94 -9.27 -5.62
N SER A 85 0.35 -8.48 -6.52
CA SER A 85 0.18 -8.88 -7.92
C SER A 85 1.52 -9.15 -8.62
N LYS A 86 2.57 -8.40 -8.28
CA LYS A 86 3.92 -8.57 -8.84
C LYS A 86 4.65 -9.76 -8.25
N LEU A 87 4.40 -10.07 -6.98
CA LEU A 87 5.12 -11.11 -6.25
C LEU A 87 4.45 -12.49 -6.28
N THR A 88 3.19 -12.58 -6.73
CA THR A 88 2.39 -13.83 -6.70
C THR A 88 3.11 -15.03 -7.33
N ASN A 89 3.96 -14.81 -8.35
CA ASN A 89 4.68 -15.88 -9.06
C ASN A 89 6.14 -16.04 -8.63
N LEU A 90 6.60 -15.29 -7.62
CA LEU A 90 8.00 -15.27 -7.20
C LEU A 90 8.26 -16.05 -5.92
N PHE A 91 7.25 -16.71 -5.34
CA PHE A 91 7.39 -17.44 -4.08
C PHE A 91 8.42 -18.59 -4.11
N ASP A 92 8.68 -19.14 -5.29
CA ASP A 92 9.69 -20.18 -5.52
C ASP A 92 10.96 -19.67 -6.21
N ALA A 93 11.02 -18.36 -6.50
CA ALA A 93 12.17 -17.77 -7.16
C ALA A 93 13.34 -17.61 -6.18
N PRO A 94 14.60 -17.78 -6.63
CA PRO A 94 15.79 -17.40 -5.87
C PRO A 94 15.74 -15.95 -5.40
N LEU A 95 16.40 -15.64 -4.28
CA LEU A 95 16.44 -14.29 -3.70
C LEU A 95 16.97 -13.25 -4.68
N GLU A 96 17.94 -13.65 -5.49
CA GLU A 96 18.57 -12.84 -6.54
C GLU A 96 17.57 -12.37 -7.61
N ILE A 97 16.44 -13.05 -7.73
CA ILE A 97 15.33 -12.66 -8.62
C ILE A 97 14.21 -12.00 -7.82
N ALA A 98 13.82 -12.57 -6.68
CA ALA A 98 12.69 -12.08 -5.90
C ALA A 98 12.94 -10.69 -5.28
N ILE A 99 14.16 -10.40 -4.83
CA ILE A 99 14.50 -9.13 -4.16
C ILE A 99 14.47 -7.94 -5.14
N PRO A 100 15.09 -7.98 -6.33
CA PRO A 100 14.93 -6.91 -7.31
C PRO A 100 13.47 -6.63 -7.68
N GLU A 101 12.68 -7.68 -7.93
CA GLU A 101 11.27 -7.52 -8.28
C GLU A 101 10.43 -6.97 -7.11
N LEU A 102 10.74 -7.34 -5.86
CA LEU A 102 10.15 -6.73 -4.66
C LEU A 102 10.45 -5.23 -4.60
N VAL A 103 11.73 -4.84 -4.72
CA VAL A 103 12.14 -3.42 -4.68
C VAL A 103 11.41 -2.64 -5.76
N LYS A 104 11.42 -3.15 -6.99
CA LYS A 104 10.70 -2.55 -8.13
C LYS A 104 9.20 -2.40 -7.87
N ALA A 105 8.56 -3.43 -7.30
CA ALA A 105 7.14 -3.40 -6.99
C ALA A 105 6.82 -2.35 -5.91
N VAL A 106 7.66 -2.24 -4.88
CA VAL A 106 7.45 -1.25 -3.80
C VAL A 106 7.68 0.17 -4.31
N ILE A 107 8.72 0.42 -5.12
CA ILE A 107 8.96 1.72 -5.78
C ILE A 107 7.74 2.10 -6.63
N ALA A 108 7.29 1.19 -7.50
CA ALA A 108 6.14 1.43 -8.37
C ALA A 108 4.86 1.73 -7.56
N ALA A 109 4.67 1.08 -6.42
CA ALA A 109 3.51 1.31 -5.56
C ALA A 109 3.54 2.68 -4.89
N HIS A 110 4.70 3.15 -4.43
CA HIS A 110 4.84 4.49 -3.85
C HIS A 110 4.77 5.60 -4.93
N ALA A 111 5.02 5.24 -6.20
CA ALA A 111 4.93 6.13 -7.34
C ALA A 111 3.50 6.31 -7.92
N ILE A 112 2.49 5.58 -7.43
CA ILE A 112 1.10 5.66 -7.96
C ILE A 112 0.54 7.09 -7.83
N ASN A 113 0.65 7.66 -6.62
CA ASN A 113 0.26 9.04 -6.34
C ASN A 113 1.21 9.62 -5.29
N PRO A 114 2.41 10.06 -5.70
CA PRO A 114 3.46 10.58 -4.81
C PRO A 114 2.97 11.66 -3.87
N ARG A 115 2.17 12.60 -4.40
CA ARG A 115 1.66 13.72 -3.62
C ARG A 115 0.64 13.26 -2.57
N LEU A 116 -0.27 12.35 -2.92
CA LEU A 116 -1.19 11.79 -1.94
C LEU A 116 -0.42 11.00 -0.88
N HIS A 117 0.53 10.16 -1.30
CA HIS A 117 1.37 9.39 -0.39
C HIS A 117 2.11 10.30 0.60
N GLN A 118 2.68 11.41 0.12
CA GLN A 118 3.33 12.42 0.95
C GLN A 118 2.34 13.02 1.97
N VAL A 119 1.19 13.53 1.53
CA VAL A 119 0.20 14.17 2.42
C VAL A 119 -0.26 13.20 3.51
N LEU A 120 -0.59 11.96 3.13
CA LEU A 120 -1.05 10.93 4.07
C LEU A 120 0.01 10.56 5.13
N ASN A 121 1.30 10.71 4.81
CA ASN A 121 2.41 10.33 5.70
C ASN A 121 3.02 11.50 6.48
N GLU A 122 3.07 12.70 5.91
CA GLU A 122 3.77 13.84 6.50
C GLU A 122 2.82 14.85 7.15
N GLU A 123 1.64 15.06 6.57
CA GLU A 123 0.72 16.12 7.03
C GLU A 123 -0.34 15.60 8.00
N ILE A 124 -0.75 14.33 7.89
CA ILE A 124 -1.79 13.77 8.78
C ILE A 124 -1.19 13.38 10.14
N PRO A 125 -1.85 13.75 11.27
CA PRO A 125 -1.37 13.41 12.60
C PRO A 125 -1.06 11.93 12.76
N ARG A 126 0.11 11.62 13.34
CA ARG A 126 0.58 10.24 13.54
C ARG A 126 -0.46 9.36 14.23
N SER A 127 -1.17 9.90 15.21
CA SER A 127 -2.23 9.19 15.95
C SER A 127 -3.39 8.72 15.06
N GLU A 128 -3.75 9.49 14.03
CA GLU A 128 -4.84 9.17 13.11
C GLU A 128 -4.41 8.13 12.05
N ARG A 129 -3.14 8.16 11.64
CA ARG A 129 -2.61 7.24 10.62
C ARG A 129 -2.04 5.93 11.15
N LEU A 130 -1.66 5.86 12.43
CA LEU A 130 -0.95 4.71 13.02
C LEU A 130 -1.66 3.37 12.79
N GLN A 131 -2.97 3.33 12.98
CA GLN A 131 -3.75 2.09 12.82
C GLN A 131 -3.74 1.60 11.37
N GLN A 132 -3.85 2.51 10.39
CA GLN A 132 -3.90 2.14 8.97
C GLN A 132 -2.51 1.72 8.46
N MET A 133 -1.46 2.43 8.86
CA MET A 133 -0.08 2.03 8.56
C MET A 133 0.22 0.63 9.11
N GLN A 134 -0.20 0.32 10.33
CA GLN A 134 -0.03 -1.01 10.93
C GLN A 134 -0.76 -2.11 10.14
N LYS A 135 -1.93 -1.83 9.56
CA LYS A 135 -2.64 -2.82 8.72
C LYS A 135 -1.88 -3.08 7.42
N ALA A 136 -1.43 -2.03 6.73
CA ALA A 136 -0.68 -2.13 5.49
C ALA A 136 0.65 -2.88 5.69
N GLU A 137 1.39 -2.49 6.73
CA GLU A 137 2.66 -3.10 7.13
C GLU A 137 2.51 -4.59 7.44
N LYS A 138 1.43 -4.99 8.13
CA LYS A 138 1.14 -6.40 8.43
C LYS A 138 1.00 -7.26 7.17
N ARG A 139 0.33 -6.76 6.13
CA ARG A 139 0.10 -7.51 4.87
C ARG A 139 1.42 -7.80 4.16
N ILE A 140 2.28 -6.79 4.01
CA ILE A 140 3.62 -6.94 3.40
C ILE A 140 4.52 -7.81 4.28
N THR A 141 4.50 -7.60 5.59
CA THR A 141 5.28 -8.41 6.57
C THR A 141 4.92 -9.88 6.50
N GLU A 142 3.62 -10.20 6.37
CA GLU A 142 3.16 -11.58 6.29
C GLU A 142 3.59 -12.26 4.98
N MET A 143 3.57 -11.53 3.86
CA MET A 143 4.12 -12.04 2.61
C MET A 143 5.62 -12.35 2.71
N LEU A 144 6.40 -11.42 3.27
CA LEU A 144 7.84 -11.62 3.49
C LEU A 144 8.11 -12.80 4.42
N ARG A 145 7.30 -12.96 5.48
CA ARG A 145 7.36 -14.11 6.37
C ARG A 145 7.16 -15.42 5.62
N VAL A 146 6.09 -15.54 4.84
CA VAL A 146 5.80 -16.75 4.06
C VAL A 146 6.94 -17.05 3.10
N TYR A 147 7.43 -16.04 2.38
CA TYR A 147 8.53 -16.19 1.43
C TYR A 147 9.83 -16.66 2.12
N LEU A 148 10.27 -15.96 3.17
CA LEU A 148 11.51 -16.28 3.88
C LEU A 148 11.44 -17.62 4.62
N THR A 149 10.27 -17.99 5.15
CA THR A 149 10.08 -19.28 5.83
C THR A 149 10.21 -20.43 4.81
N ARG A 150 9.50 -20.35 3.68
CA ARG A 150 9.57 -21.35 2.61
C ARG A 150 10.98 -21.46 2.01
N TRP A 151 11.64 -20.32 1.81
CA TRP A 151 13.05 -20.29 1.40
C TRP A 151 13.94 -20.98 2.43
N SER A 152 13.75 -20.72 3.72
CA SER A 152 14.57 -21.32 4.79
C SER A 152 14.38 -22.84 4.87
N ASP A 153 13.20 -23.35 4.50
CA ASP A 153 12.89 -24.78 4.45
C ASP A 153 13.45 -25.48 3.20
N SER A 154 13.76 -24.75 2.12
CA SER A 154 14.35 -25.29 0.90
C SER A 154 15.81 -25.74 1.10
N SER A 155 16.25 -26.79 0.39
CA SER A 155 17.46 -27.59 0.68
C SER A 155 18.83 -26.92 0.47
N HIS A 156 18.92 -25.58 0.52
CA HIS A 156 20.18 -24.85 0.38
C HIS A 156 20.89 -24.68 1.73
N GLU A 157 21.52 -25.76 2.20
CA GLU A 157 22.32 -25.80 3.45
C GLU A 157 23.32 -24.64 3.58
N ARG A 158 23.95 -24.23 2.46
CA ARG A 158 24.89 -23.09 2.40
C ARG A 158 24.25 -21.71 2.58
N LEU A 159 22.97 -21.58 2.23
CA LEU A 159 22.22 -20.33 2.34
C LEU A 159 21.54 -20.20 3.73
N ARG A 160 21.12 -21.32 4.34
CA ARG A 160 20.58 -21.36 5.72
C ARG A 160 21.55 -20.81 6.77
N GLN A 161 22.86 -21.01 6.57
CA GLN A 161 23.89 -20.51 7.49
C GLN A 161 24.10 -18.99 7.42
N ARG A 162 23.49 -18.29 6.44
CA ARG A 162 23.73 -16.87 6.14
C ARG A 162 22.56 -15.93 6.46
N ILE A 163 21.31 -16.41 6.61
CA ILE A 163 20.30 -15.61 7.32
C ILE A 163 20.81 -15.41 8.73
N HIS A 164 20.69 -14.22 9.31
CA HIS A 164 20.92 -13.97 10.73
C HIS A 164 20.09 -14.98 11.57
N PRO A 165 20.64 -16.13 12.00
CA PRO A 165 19.82 -17.34 12.25
C PRO A 165 18.97 -17.28 13.52
N GLN A 166 19.00 -16.13 14.22
CA GLN A 166 18.47 -15.99 15.56
C GLN A 166 17.13 -15.23 15.59
N ASN A 167 16.71 -14.57 14.51
CA ASN A 167 15.40 -13.91 14.49
C ASN A 167 14.87 -13.58 13.06
N ILE A 168 13.95 -14.41 12.54
CA ILE A 168 13.24 -14.13 11.27
C ILE A 168 12.44 -12.84 11.33
N GLU A 169 11.88 -12.48 12.50
CA GLU A 169 11.16 -11.22 12.70
C GLU A 169 12.07 -10.02 12.48
N MET A 170 13.28 -10.08 13.01
CA MET A 170 14.27 -9.01 12.86
C MET A 170 14.68 -8.85 11.39
N THR A 171 14.82 -9.97 10.67
CA THR A 171 15.11 -9.96 9.23
C THR A 171 13.98 -9.30 8.45
N ILE A 172 12.74 -9.71 8.68
CA ILE A 172 11.57 -9.12 8.02
C ILE A 172 11.47 -7.63 8.33
N PHE A 173 11.66 -7.25 9.61
CA PHE A 173 11.64 -5.85 10.03
C PHE A 173 12.70 -5.01 9.33
N ILE A 174 13.95 -5.48 9.25
CA ILE A 174 15.03 -4.76 8.57
C ILE A 174 14.74 -4.63 7.08
N LEU A 175 14.30 -5.71 6.41
CA LEU A 175 13.96 -5.67 4.99
C LEU A 175 12.81 -4.69 4.71
N SER A 176 11.71 -4.83 5.44
CA SER A 176 10.50 -4.02 5.21
C SER A 176 10.77 -2.55 5.48
N ARG A 177 11.46 -2.21 6.58
CA ARG A 177 11.79 -0.82 6.91
C ARG A 177 12.82 -0.20 5.99
N THR A 178 13.82 -0.95 5.55
CA THR A 178 14.82 -0.42 4.63
C THR A 178 14.18 -0.06 3.29
N VAL A 179 13.39 -0.96 2.71
CA VAL A 179 12.73 -0.72 1.42
C VAL A 179 11.71 0.40 1.53
N GLU A 180 10.81 0.34 2.53
CA GLU A 180 9.78 1.35 2.71
C GLU A 180 10.36 2.74 2.94
N SER A 181 11.32 2.88 3.87
CA SER A 181 11.93 4.18 4.17
C SER A 181 12.71 4.74 2.99
N LEU A 182 13.48 3.92 2.26
CA LEU A 182 14.24 4.40 1.09
C LEU A 182 13.30 4.79 -0.05
N CYS A 183 12.24 4.01 -0.31
CA CYS A 183 11.25 4.34 -1.33
C CYS A 183 10.48 5.62 -0.98
N HIS A 184 10.04 5.75 0.27
CA HIS A 184 9.34 6.93 0.76
C HIS A 184 10.20 8.20 0.63
N SER A 185 11.43 8.18 1.18
CA SER A 185 12.35 9.32 1.07
C SER A 185 12.71 9.62 -0.39
N ALA A 186 12.92 8.61 -1.23
CA ALA A 186 13.19 8.84 -2.66
C ALA A 186 12.02 9.54 -3.35
N VAL A 187 10.78 9.13 -3.10
CA VAL A 187 9.60 9.76 -3.71
C VAL A 187 9.44 11.24 -3.34
N ILE A 188 9.90 11.63 -2.15
CA ILE A 188 9.71 12.98 -1.61
C ILE A 188 10.92 13.87 -1.84
N GLU A 189 12.11 13.40 -1.49
CA GLU A 189 13.35 14.19 -1.46
C GLU A 189 14.10 14.12 -2.79
N HIS A 190 14.01 13.00 -3.50
CA HIS A 190 14.72 12.75 -4.76
C HIS A 190 13.82 12.08 -5.82
N PRO A 191 12.75 12.75 -6.31
CA PRO A 191 11.79 12.14 -7.24
C PRO A 191 12.42 11.59 -8.52
N ASP A 192 13.60 12.09 -8.90
CA ASP A 192 14.42 11.59 -10.00
C ASP A 192 14.93 10.16 -9.77
N PHE A 193 15.06 9.72 -8.51
CA PHE A 193 15.50 8.35 -8.18
C PHE A 193 14.41 7.30 -8.42
N VAL A 194 13.14 7.67 -8.31
CA VAL A 194 11.99 6.75 -8.44
C VAL A 194 11.96 6.05 -9.79
N ASN A 195 12.41 6.73 -10.85
CA ASN A 195 12.49 6.19 -12.20
C ASN A 195 13.91 5.81 -12.62
N ASN A 196 14.87 5.83 -11.69
CA ASN A 196 16.27 5.55 -11.97
C ASN A 196 16.58 4.06 -11.73
N PRO A 197 16.90 3.28 -12.77
CA PRO A 197 17.23 1.85 -12.61
C PRO A 197 18.43 1.62 -11.69
N GLN A 198 19.34 2.58 -11.58
CA GLN A 198 20.49 2.46 -10.67
C GLN A 198 20.07 2.52 -9.20
N PHE A 199 19.05 3.32 -8.86
CA PHE A 199 18.53 3.36 -7.49
C PHE A 199 17.91 2.03 -7.11
N GLU A 200 17.06 1.46 -7.98
CA GLU A 200 16.49 0.11 -7.81
C GLU A 200 17.59 -0.95 -7.60
N GLN A 201 18.65 -0.91 -8.42
CA GLN A 201 19.77 -1.85 -8.34
C GLN A 201 20.55 -1.73 -7.03
N GLU A 202 20.85 -0.51 -6.57
CA GLU A 202 21.60 -0.30 -5.32
C GLU A 202 20.78 -0.71 -4.09
N VAL A 203 19.47 -0.44 -4.08
CA VAL A 203 18.57 -0.91 -3.01
C VAL A 203 18.49 -2.44 -3.02
N ALA A 204 18.29 -3.07 -4.17
CA ALA A 204 18.24 -4.53 -4.27
C ALA A 204 19.57 -5.18 -3.83
N LYS A 205 20.70 -4.59 -4.23
CA LYS A 205 22.05 -5.03 -3.84
C LYS A 205 22.26 -4.93 -2.33
N LEU A 206 21.82 -3.85 -1.68
CA LEU A 206 21.89 -3.69 -0.23
C LEU A 206 21.15 -4.84 0.49
N LEU A 207 19.93 -5.15 0.08
CA LEU A 207 19.12 -6.20 0.69
C LEU A 207 19.69 -7.60 0.42
N LEU A 208 20.19 -7.86 -0.78
CA LEU A 208 20.85 -9.12 -1.12
C LEU A 208 22.12 -9.31 -0.28
N LEU A 209 22.98 -8.29 -0.15
CA LEU A 209 24.16 -8.35 0.69
C LEU A 209 23.81 -8.61 2.17
N TYR A 210 22.71 -8.04 2.65
CA TYR A 210 22.22 -8.31 4.00
C TYR A 210 21.73 -9.76 4.18
N LEU A 211 21.05 -10.33 3.17
CA LEU A 211 20.44 -11.66 3.27
C LEU A 211 21.39 -12.83 2.99
N ILE A 212 22.28 -12.67 2.00
CA ILE A 212 23.15 -13.73 1.51
C ILE A 212 24.64 -13.40 1.62
N GLY A 213 25.01 -12.23 2.14
CA GLY A 213 26.40 -11.79 2.30
C GLY A 213 27.08 -11.41 0.98
N ALA A 214 28.29 -10.87 1.06
CA ALA A 214 29.16 -10.79 -0.11
C ALA A 214 29.56 -12.23 -0.50
N GLY A 215 29.34 -12.57 -1.77
CA GLY A 215 29.84 -13.80 -2.38
C GLY A 215 31.37 -13.84 -2.41
#